data_AF-A0A2J6JCS9-F1
#
_entry.id   AF-A0A2J6JCS9-F1
#
_cell.length_a   1.000
_cell.length_b   1.000
_cell.length_c   1.000
_cell.angle_alpha   90.00
_cell.angle_beta   90.00
_cell.angle_gamma   90.00
#
_symmetry.space_group_name_H-M   'P 1'
#
loop_
_entity.id
_entity.type
_entity.pdbx_description
1 polymer ?
#
loop_
_entity_poly.entity_id
_entity_poly.type
_entity_poly.pdbx_seq_one_letter_code
_entity_poly.pdbx_strand_id
1 'polypeptide(L)'
;MSVDFLDDGSFSEYLFQLIDMGRIEPHLIRLARQVIDQGIESLDASQRETFQTEVLDVFTTPNCSQCGAKIPWAEMAETIDQDGICGWCIHLRSRGLTSPPISARKG
;
A
#
# COMPACT_ATOMS: atom_id res chain seq x y z
N MET A 1 -9.66 -14.82 -3.88
CA MET A 1 -9.91 -13.85 -2.79
C MET A 1 -10.38 -12.58 -3.48
N SER A 2 -11.67 -12.28 -3.37
CA SER A 2 -12.26 -11.11 -4.02
C SER A 2 -11.91 -9.87 -3.20
N VAL A 3 -11.29 -8.88 -3.84
CA VAL A 3 -11.05 -7.55 -3.25
C VAL A 3 -12.33 -6.73 -3.38
N ASP A 4 -13.36 -7.15 -2.65
CA ASP A 4 -14.57 -6.34 -2.46
C ASP A 4 -14.29 -5.31 -1.37
N PHE A 5 -13.57 -4.25 -1.72
CA PHE A 5 -13.52 -3.01 -0.94
C PHE A 5 -14.14 -1.93 -1.80
N LEU A 6 -15.15 -1.24 -1.27
CA LEU A 6 -15.51 0.09 -1.76
C LEU A 6 -14.24 0.94 -1.64
N ASP A 7 -13.47 1.04 -2.72
CA ASP A 7 -12.34 1.95 -2.81
C ASP A 7 -12.94 3.35 -2.65
N ASP A 8 -12.68 3.97 -1.50
CA ASP A 8 -12.99 5.37 -1.26
C ASP A 8 -12.06 6.31 -2.05
N GLY A 9 -11.26 5.74 -2.96
CA GLY A 9 -10.24 6.39 -3.75
C GLY A 9 -8.83 6.18 -3.19
N SER A 10 -8.70 5.66 -1.96
CA SER A 10 -7.40 5.54 -1.28
C SER A 10 -6.47 4.52 -1.95
N PHE A 11 -6.99 3.46 -2.57
CA PHE A 11 -6.16 2.53 -3.34
C PHE A 11 -5.66 3.19 -4.64
N SER A 12 -6.55 3.90 -5.33
CA SER A 12 -6.20 4.64 -6.54
C SER A 12 -5.16 5.74 -6.26
N GLU A 13 -5.30 6.48 -5.16
CA GLU A 13 -4.32 7.46 -4.69
C GLU A 13 -2.97 6.81 -4.37
N TYR A 14 -2.96 5.65 -3.71
CA TYR A 14 -1.74 4.90 -3.45
C TYR A 14 -1.01 4.53 -4.75
N LEU A 15 -1.73 4.03 -5.76
CA LEU A 15 -1.13 3.72 -7.07
C LEU A 15 -0.58 4.98 -7.76
N PHE A 16 -1.27 6.12 -7.67
CA PHE A 16 -0.73 7.39 -8.16
C PHE A 16 0.57 7.77 -7.47
N GLN A 17 0.65 7.64 -6.15
CA GLN A 17 1.86 7.94 -5.39
C GLN A 17 3.01 7.03 -5.80
N LEU A 18 2.78 5.74 -6.02
CA LEU A 18 3.81 4.83 -6.54
C LEU A 18 4.37 5.27 -7.90
N ILE A 19 3.50 5.76 -8.79
CA ILE A 19 3.92 6.29 -10.10
C ILE A 19 4.72 7.58 -9.91
N ASP A 20 4.23 8.52 -9.10
CA ASP A 20 4.88 9.83 -8.87
C ASP A 20 6.25 9.69 -8.19
N MET A 21 6.37 8.77 -7.24
CA MET A 21 7.64 8.42 -6.60
C MET A 21 8.62 7.67 -7.52
N GLY A 22 8.19 7.28 -8.73
CA GLY A 22 9.02 6.51 -9.67
C GLY A 22 9.36 5.10 -9.17
N ARG A 23 8.50 4.50 -8.33
CA ARG A 23 8.71 3.15 -7.78
C ARG A 23 8.36 2.04 -8.76
N ILE A 24 7.42 2.33 -9.67
CA ILE A 24 6.91 1.36 -10.64
C ILE A 24 7.75 1.42 -11.92
N GLU A 25 8.13 0.25 -12.43
CA GLU A 25 8.84 0.12 -13.70
C GLU A 25 8.04 0.74 -14.87
N PRO A 26 8.70 1.38 -15.87
CA PRO A 26 8.00 2.11 -16.92
C PRO A 26 6.93 1.32 -17.69
N HIS A 27 7.15 0.01 -17.88
CA HIS A 27 6.23 -0.86 -18.59
C HIS A 27 4.95 -1.21 -17.78
N LEU A 28 5.01 -1.10 -16.45
CA LEU A 28 3.90 -1.36 -15.53
C LEU A 28 3.04 -0.11 -15.29
N ILE A 29 3.56 1.10 -15.55
CA ILE A 29 2.82 2.37 -15.37
C ILE A 29 1.48 2.36 -16.12
N ARG A 30 1.44 1.78 -17.33
CA ARG A 30 0.19 1.67 -18.10
C ARG A 30 -0.86 0.83 -17.38
N LEU A 31 -0.45 -0.29 -16.79
CA LEU A 31 -1.34 -1.16 -16.03
C LEU A 31 -1.82 -0.45 -14.77
N ALA A 32 -0.93 0.22 -14.03
CA ALA A 32 -1.30 1.00 -12.85
C ALA A 32 -2.33 2.09 -13.16
N ARG A 33 -2.14 2.85 -14.26
CA ARG A 33 -3.12 3.84 -14.74
C ARG A 33 -4.45 3.22 -15.13
N GLN A 34 -4.43 2.06 -15.79
CA GLN A 34 -5.65 1.35 -16.13
C GLN A 34 -6.42 0.91 -14.88
N VAL A 35 -5.73 0.42 -13.85
CA VAL A 35 -6.34 0.05 -12.57
C VAL A 35 -6.94 1.26 -11.86
N ILE A 36 -6.25 2.40 -11.87
CA ILE A 36 -6.76 3.66 -11.32
C ILE A 36 -8.05 4.09 -12.03
N ASP A 37 -8.08 4.03 -13.36
CA ASP A 37 -9.20 4.57 -14.14
C ASP A 37 -10.40 3.61 -14.20
N GLN A 38 -10.16 2.30 -14.16
CA GLN A 38 -11.14 1.27 -14.53
C GLN A 38 -11.23 0.10 -13.55
N GLY A 39 -10.48 0.13 -12.45
CA GLY A 39 -10.43 -0.95 -11.47
C GLY A 39 -9.54 -2.12 -11.88
N ILE A 40 -9.20 -2.98 -10.91
CA ILE A 40 -8.31 -4.14 -11.10
C ILE A 40 -8.97 -5.27 -11.93
N GLU A 41 -10.29 -5.28 -11.97
CA GLU A 41 -11.10 -6.19 -12.78
C GLU A 41 -10.96 -5.92 -14.28
N SER A 42 -10.52 -4.72 -14.66
CA SER A 42 -10.26 -4.37 -16.07
C SER A 42 -9.03 -5.08 -16.65
N LEU A 43 -8.14 -5.59 -15.79
CA LEU A 43 -6.97 -6.36 -16.20
C LEU A 43 -7.36 -7.77 -16.59
N ASP A 44 -6.75 -8.28 -17.67
CA ASP A 44 -6.82 -9.72 -17.99
C ASP A 44 -6.04 -10.55 -16.95
N ALA A 45 -6.16 -11.88 -17.03
CA ALA A 45 -5.55 -12.77 -16.03
C ALA A 45 -4.03 -12.64 -15.95
N SER A 46 -3.35 -12.50 -17.09
CA SER A 46 -1.88 -12.37 -17.14
C SER A 46 -1.45 -11.00 -16.64
N GLN A 47 -2.14 -9.93 -17.03
CA GLN A 47 -1.90 -8.58 -16.55
C GLN A 47 -2.12 -8.48 -15.04
N ARG A 48 -3.17 -9.12 -14.52
CA ARG A 48 -3.47 -9.13 -13.08
C ARG A 48 -2.40 -9.89 -12.31
N GLU A 49 -1.93 -11.02 -12.83
CA GLU A 49 -0.82 -11.75 -12.23
C GLU A 49 0.44 -10.89 -12.18
N THR A 50 0.85 -10.30 -13.30
CA THR A 50 1.99 -9.36 -13.36
C THR A 50 1.81 -8.19 -12.40
N PHE A 51 0.62 -7.57 -12.36
CA PHE A 51 0.36 -6.44 -11.48
C PHE A 51 0.42 -6.83 -10.00
N GLN A 52 -0.11 -8.00 -9.65
CA GLN A 52 -0.04 -8.53 -8.29
C GLN A 52 1.41 -8.75 -7.88
N THR A 53 2.19 -9.49 -8.69
CA THR A 53 3.54 -9.94 -8.31
C THR A 53 4.57 -8.83 -8.39
N GLU A 54 4.46 -7.91 -9.35
CA GLU A 54 5.48 -6.88 -9.60
C GLU A 54 5.14 -5.52 -8.99
N VAL A 55 3.88 -5.28 -8.61
CA VAL A 55 3.46 -4.02 -7.98
C VAL A 55 2.98 -4.26 -6.56
N LEU A 56 1.93 -5.05 -6.38
CA LEU A 56 1.29 -5.17 -5.07
C LEU A 56 2.17 -5.91 -4.06
N ASP A 57 2.72 -7.06 -4.43
CA ASP A 57 3.57 -7.87 -3.53
C ASP A 57 4.89 -7.17 -3.18
N VAL A 58 5.36 -6.26 -4.03
CA VAL A 58 6.62 -5.54 -3.84
C VAL A 58 6.47 -4.31 -2.96
N PHE A 59 5.40 -3.53 -3.16
CA PHE A 59 5.27 -2.21 -2.54
C PHE A 59 4.20 -2.14 -1.43
N THR A 60 3.44 -3.22 -1.21
CA THR A 60 2.36 -3.23 -0.21
C THR A 60 2.79 -3.93 1.07
N THR A 61 2.65 -3.24 2.20
CA THR A 61 2.80 -3.82 3.53
C THR A 61 1.44 -3.88 4.23
N PRO A 62 0.73 -5.02 4.25
CA PRO A 62 -0.64 -5.09 4.76
C PRO A 62 -0.74 -4.84 6.27
N ASN A 63 0.32 -5.14 7.02
CA ASN A 63 0.36 -5.00 8.48
C ASN A 63 1.66 -4.32 8.91
N CYS A 64 1.56 -3.39 9.85
CA CYS A 64 2.70 -2.69 10.41
C CYS A 64 3.70 -3.68 11.04
N SER A 65 4.95 -3.61 10.61
CA SER A 65 6.04 -4.45 11.11
C SER A 65 6.30 -4.29 12.63
N GLN A 66 5.96 -3.13 13.19
CA GLN A 66 6.20 -2.80 14.60
C GLN A 66 5.02 -3.15 15.52
N CYS A 67 3.79 -2.78 15.16
CA CYS A 67 2.62 -2.94 16.02
C CYS A 67 1.65 -4.04 15.56
N GLY A 68 1.80 -4.55 14.34
CA GLY A 68 0.95 -5.56 13.73
C GLY A 68 -0.39 -5.05 13.19
N ALA A 69 -0.73 -3.78 13.42
CA ALA A 69 -1.99 -3.20 12.95
C ALA A 69 -2.08 -3.21 11.42
N LYS A 70 -3.28 -3.40 10.89
CA LYS A 70 -3.52 -3.30 9.44
C LYS A 70 -3.22 -1.87 8.98
N ILE A 71 -2.47 -1.74 7.89
CA ILE A 71 -2.14 -0.45 7.29
C ILE A 71 -3.25 -0.11 6.27
N PRO A 72 -3.93 1.05 6.40
CA PRO A 72 -4.89 1.49 5.40
C PRO A 72 -4.16 1.90 4.10
N TRP A 73 -4.84 1.78 2.96
CA TRP A 73 -4.27 2.17 1.66
C TRP A 73 -3.75 3.60 1.62
N ALA A 74 -4.49 4.53 2.26
CA ALA A 74 -4.10 5.94 2.36
C ALA A 74 -2.74 6.18 3.05
N GLU A 75 -2.28 5.25 3.90
CA GLU A 75 -0.97 5.33 4.57
C GLU A 75 0.09 4.45 3.88
N MET A 76 -0.29 3.61 2.92
CA MET A 76 0.55 2.51 2.42
C MET A 76 1.86 3.00 1.80
N ALA A 77 1.82 4.08 1.03
CA ALA A 77 3.00 4.64 0.38
C ALA A 77 4.05 5.13 1.39
N GLU A 78 3.62 5.70 2.53
CA GLU A 78 4.52 6.17 3.58
C GLU A 78 5.36 5.03 4.17
N THR A 79 4.85 3.79 4.09
CA THR A 79 5.51 2.61 4.66
C THR A 79 6.71 2.14 3.85
N ILE A 80 6.78 2.48 2.56
CA ILE A 80 7.77 1.97 1.60
C ILE A 80 9.20 2.33 2.03
N ASP A 81 9.39 3.55 2.53
CA ASP A 81 10.69 4.05 3.00
C ASP A 81 10.85 3.99 4.52
N GLN A 82 9.91 3.35 5.21
CA GLN A 82 9.82 3.36 6.67
C GLN A 82 9.79 1.93 7.23
N ASP A 83 10.41 0.97 6.54
CA ASP A 83 10.52 -0.43 6.96
C ASP A 83 9.15 -1.10 7.24
N GLY A 84 8.12 -0.72 6.49
CA GLY A 84 6.77 -1.27 6.67
C GLY A 84 6.08 -0.81 7.96
N ILE A 85 6.46 0.35 8.50
CA ILE A 85 5.90 0.90 9.73
C ILE A 85 4.75 1.87 9.40
N CYS A 86 3.63 1.81 10.14
CA CYS A 86 2.50 2.72 9.94
C CYS A 86 2.80 4.14 10.44
N GLY A 87 2.02 5.12 9.97
CA GLY A 87 2.23 6.55 10.28
C GLY A 87 2.31 6.83 11.78
N TRP A 88 1.47 6.17 12.59
CA TRP A 88 1.52 6.34 14.04
C TRP A 88 2.83 5.86 14.66
N CYS A 89 3.32 4.69 14.27
CA CYS A 89 4.58 4.15 14.76
C CYS A 89 5.79 4.96 14.26
N ILE A 90 5.74 5.51 13.03
CA ILE A 90 6.72 6.48 12.53
C ILE A 90 6.77 7.72 13.43
N HIS A 91 5.62 8.28 13.79
CA HIS A 91 5.54 9.41 14.72
C HIS A 91 6.10 9.08 16.10
N LEU A 92 5.85 7.87 16.64
CA LEU A 92 6.45 7.44 17.91
C LEU A 92 7.98 7.34 17.81
N ARG A 93 8.50 6.75 16.72
CA ARG A 93 9.94 6.63 16.46
C ARG A 93 10.62 7.99 16.40
N SER A 94 9.99 8.98 15.76
CA SER A 94 10.49 10.36 15.69
C SER A 94 10.62 11.04 17.07
N ARG A 95 9.89 10.53 18.08
CA ARG A 95 9.89 11.02 19.46
C ARG A 95 10.73 10.14 20.41
N GLY A 96 11.48 9.17 19.88
CA GLY A 96 12.30 8.24 20.67
C GLY A 96 11.51 7.16 21.40
N LEU A 97 10.26 6.91 21.00
CA LEU A 97 9.41 5.87 21.58
C LEU A 97 9.43 4.61 20.70
N THR A 98 9.71 3.45 21.30
CA THR A 98 9.95 2.19 20.56
C THR A 98 8.74 1.26 20.49
N SER A 99 7.62 1.57 21.15
CA SER A 99 6.39 0.76 21.06
C SER A 99 5.14 1.52 21.49
N PRO A 100 4.02 1.40 20.76
CA PRO A 100 2.67 1.58 21.28
C PRO A 100 2.41 0.85 22.60
N PRO A 101 1.67 1.43 23.57
CA PRO A 101 1.07 0.63 24.63
C PRO A 101 0.13 -0.41 24.01
N ILE A 102 0.08 -1.61 24.60
CA ILE A 102 -0.70 -2.77 24.09
C ILE A 102 -2.16 -2.39 23.80
N SER A 103 -2.74 -1.48 24.58
CA SER A 103 -4.11 -0.98 24.45
C SER A 103 -4.41 -0.15 23.20
N ALA A 104 -3.39 0.31 22.48
CA ALA A 104 -3.55 1.20 21.33
C ALA A 104 -3.18 0.52 19.99
N ARG A 105 -2.88 -0.79 20.00
CA ARG A 105 -2.85 -1.59 18.78
C ARG A 105 -4.28 -1.76 18.28
N LYS A 106 -4.70 -0.96 17.31
CA LYS A 106 -5.99 -1.14 16.62
C LYS A 106 -5.91 -2.49 15.86
N GLY A 107 -6.71 -3.45 16.32
CA GLY A 107 -6.89 -4.76 15.69
C GLY A 107 -7.71 -4.67 14.41
#